data_AF-A0A397VNG3-F1
#
_entry.id   AF-A0A397VNG3-F1
#
_cell.length_a   1.000
_cell.length_b   1.000
_cell.length_c   1.000
_cell.angle_alpha   90.00
_cell.angle_beta   90.00
_cell.angle_gamma   90.00
#
_symmetry.space_group_name_H-M   'P 1'
#
loop_
_entity.id
_entity.type
_entity.pdbx_description
1 polymer ?
#
loop_
_entity_poly.entity_id
_entity_poly.type
_entity_poly.pdbx_seq_one_letter_code
_entity_poly.pdbx_strand_id
1 'polypeptide(L)'
;MATFKFHIARKCPNAPMEAQLFYFKELTKDDENQSNKKRKADPKNKEDILKYVENREISSKRQDYLENGMCRAFACAGVSFNVAGNEIFRAWLQDLRPGFDIPSPKTLAERIFNKQLV
;
A
#
# COMPACT_ATOMS: atom_id res chain seq x y z
N MET A 1 -17.49 -26.16 12.04
CA MET A 1 -18.24 -25.87 10.79
C MET A 1 -17.61 -24.64 10.12
N ALA A 2 -17.13 -24.73 8.87
CA ALA A 2 -16.66 -23.53 8.17
C ALA A 2 -17.88 -22.73 7.66
N THR A 3 -18.03 -21.48 8.06
CA THR A 3 -19.11 -20.62 7.57
C THR A 3 -18.89 -20.29 6.10
N PHE A 4 -19.98 -20.08 5.35
CA PHE A 4 -19.92 -19.71 3.93
C PHE A 4 -18.97 -18.54 3.67
N LYS A 5 -19.01 -17.52 4.53
CA LYS A 5 -18.10 -16.36 4.50
C LYS A 5 -16.62 -16.77 4.59
N PHE A 6 -16.26 -17.64 5.52
CA PHE A 6 -14.88 -18.13 5.68
C PHE A 6 -14.44 -18.99 4.50
N HIS A 7 -15.34 -19.80 3.95
CA HIS A 7 -15.04 -20.59 2.75
C HIS A 7 -14.70 -19.69 1.56
N ILE A 8 -15.53 -18.68 1.28
CA ILE A 8 -15.30 -17.76 0.16
C ILE A 8 -14.04 -16.92 0.39
N ALA A 9 -13.78 -16.45 1.62
CA ALA A 9 -12.63 -15.59 1.92
C ALA A 9 -11.26 -16.30 1.86
N ARG A 10 -11.19 -17.62 2.12
CA ARG A 10 -9.90 -18.32 2.30
C ARG A 10 -9.75 -19.67 1.60
N LYS A 11 -10.86 -20.32 1.23
CA LYS A 11 -10.86 -21.72 0.78
C LYS A 11 -11.46 -21.93 -0.61
N CYS A 12 -11.99 -20.90 -1.24
CA CYS A 12 -12.63 -21.02 -2.54
C CYS A 12 -11.67 -20.54 -3.65
N PRO A 13 -11.07 -21.46 -4.43
CA PRO A 13 -10.11 -21.10 -5.48
C PRO A 13 -10.77 -20.40 -6.68
N ASN A 14 -12.07 -20.62 -6.90
CA ASN A 14 -12.81 -20.07 -8.04
C ASN A 14 -13.61 -18.80 -7.69
N ALA A 15 -13.50 -18.31 -6.45
CA ALA A 15 -14.21 -17.10 -6.06
C ALA A 15 -13.56 -15.87 -6.73
N PRO A 16 -14.35 -14.96 -7.32
CA PRO A 16 -13.85 -13.67 -7.78
C PRO A 16 -13.12 -12.92 -6.67
N MET A 17 -12.03 -12.25 -6.99
CA MET A 17 -11.15 -11.62 -6.00
C MET A 17 -11.90 -10.57 -5.16
N GLU A 18 -12.87 -9.87 -5.75
CA GLU A 18 -13.73 -8.92 -5.01
C GLU A 18 -14.55 -9.60 -3.92
N ALA A 19 -15.09 -10.81 -4.21
CA ALA A 19 -15.87 -11.57 -3.25
C ALA A 19 -15.00 -12.11 -2.11
N GLN A 20 -13.78 -12.57 -2.41
CA GLN A 20 -12.83 -13.03 -1.39
C GLN A 20 -12.48 -11.90 -0.42
N LEU A 21 -12.14 -10.71 -0.96
CA LEU A 21 -11.79 -9.53 -0.18
C LEU A 21 -12.97 -8.98 0.64
N PHE A 22 -14.17 -9.01 0.08
CA PHE A 22 -15.39 -8.57 0.77
C PHE A 22 -15.62 -9.39 2.04
N TYR A 23 -15.64 -10.72 1.92
CA TYR A 23 -15.88 -11.60 3.07
C TYR A 23 -14.71 -11.66 4.03
N PHE A 24 -13.46 -11.54 3.55
CA PHE A 24 -12.31 -11.41 4.44
C PHE A 24 -12.46 -10.19 5.37
N LYS A 25 -12.91 -9.04 4.83
CA LYS A 25 -13.17 -7.85 5.63
C LYS A 25 -14.39 -7.97 6.53
N GLU A 26 -15.45 -8.68 6.15
CA GLU A 26 -16.56 -8.94 7.08
C GLU A 26 -16.09 -9.79 8.27
N LEU A 27 -15.25 -10.79 8.04
CA LEU A 27 -14.71 -11.62 9.12
C LEU A 27 -13.81 -10.80 10.05
N THR A 28 -12.95 -9.91 9.52
CA THR A 28 -12.13 -9.02 10.36
C THR A 28 -12.96 -7.93 11.04
N LYS A 29 -14.05 -7.46 10.42
CA LYS A 29 -14.99 -6.52 11.06
C LYS A 29 -15.82 -7.18 12.15
N ASP A 30 -16.18 -8.46 12.03
CA ASP A 30 -16.86 -9.18 13.10
C ASP A 30 -15.92 -9.36 14.31
N ASP A 31 -14.61 -9.53 14.09
CA ASP A 31 -13.59 -9.47 15.14
C ASP A 31 -13.43 -8.05 15.73
N GLU A 32 -13.46 -7.00 14.90
CA GLU A 32 -13.32 -5.60 15.34
C GLU A 32 -14.62 -4.99 15.91
N ASN A 33 -15.80 -5.55 15.64
CA ASN A 33 -17.11 -5.05 16.08
C ASN A 33 -17.41 -5.31 17.57
N GLN A 34 -16.48 -5.93 18.32
CA GLN A 34 -16.42 -5.72 19.77
C GLN A 34 -15.98 -4.30 20.15
N SER A 35 -15.44 -3.51 19.23
CA SER A 35 -15.15 -2.09 19.43
C SER A 35 -15.63 -1.20 18.27
N ASN A 36 -16.82 -0.64 18.47
CA ASN A 36 -17.27 0.68 18.00
C ASN A 36 -17.61 0.95 16.50
N LYS A 37 -18.92 1.17 16.32
CA LYS A 37 -19.60 2.21 15.51
C LYS A 37 -19.58 2.09 13.96
N LYS A 38 -20.62 1.39 13.46
CA LYS A 38 -21.04 1.25 12.05
C LYS A 38 -21.22 2.60 11.31
N ARG A 39 -20.61 2.73 10.13
CA ARG A 39 -21.04 3.67 9.06
C ARG A 39 -21.66 2.86 7.92
N LYS A 40 -22.84 3.29 7.42
CA LYS A 40 -23.57 2.68 6.30
C LYS A 40 -22.83 2.97 4.98
N ALA A 41 -22.69 1.98 4.11
CA ALA A 41 -22.12 2.13 2.77
C ALA A 41 -23.23 2.41 1.74
N ASP A 42 -23.07 3.47 0.97
CA ASP A 42 -23.97 3.89 -0.12
C ASP A 42 -23.50 3.26 -1.46
N PRO A 43 -24.40 2.77 -2.32
CA PRO A 43 -24.07 2.12 -3.59
C PRO A 43 -23.43 3.03 -4.66
N LYS A 44 -23.25 4.34 -4.42
CA LYS A 44 -22.37 5.21 -5.25
C LYS A 44 -20.87 4.87 -5.13
N ASN A 45 -20.48 3.98 -4.21
CA ASN A 45 -19.09 3.70 -3.87
C ASN A 45 -18.29 2.77 -4.82
N LYS A 46 -18.70 2.48 -6.05
CA LYS A 46 -17.85 1.67 -6.96
C LYS A 46 -16.52 2.36 -7.28
N GLU A 47 -16.55 3.66 -7.51
CA GLU A 47 -15.36 4.50 -7.69
C GLU A 47 -14.55 4.59 -6.38
N ASP A 48 -15.22 4.65 -5.24
CA ASP A 48 -14.57 4.59 -3.92
C ASP A 48 -13.93 3.22 -3.64
N ILE A 49 -14.50 2.11 -4.12
CA ILE A 49 -13.91 0.78 -3.99
C ILE A 49 -12.65 0.69 -4.84
N LEU A 50 -12.67 1.15 -6.10
CA LEU A 50 -11.48 1.19 -6.94
C LEU A 50 -10.41 2.14 -6.38
N LYS A 51 -10.81 3.32 -5.89
CA LYS A 51 -9.91 4.23 -5.14
C LYS A 51 -9.37 3.61 -3.86
N TYR A 52 -10.15 2.79 -3.16
CA TYR A 52 -9.71 2.09 -1.95
C TYR A 52 -8.74 0.94 -2.26
N VAL A 53 -8.91 0.30 -3.42
CA VAL A 53 -8.04 -0.78 -3.92
C VAL A 53 -6.73 -0.23 -4.48
N GLU A 54 -6.77 0.89 -5.22
CA GLU A 54 -5.58 1.52 -5.79
C GLU A 54 -4.92 2.59 -4.90
N ASN A 55 -5.60 3.01 -3.82
CA ASN A 55 -5.20 3.98 -2.79
C ASN A 55 -3.99 4.85 -3.17
N ARG A 56 -4.22 5.71 -4.18
CA ARG A 56 -3.20 6.56 -4.82
C ARG A 56 -2.76 7.71 -3.92
N GLU A 57 -3.59 8.09 -2.96
CA GLU A 57 -3.26 9.18 -2.05
C GLU A 57 -2.36 8.66 -0.92
N ILE A 58 -1.15 9.18 -0.86
CA ILE A 58 -0.17 8.88 0.19
C ILE A 58 -0.11 10.07 1.14
N SER A 59 -0.32 9.83 2.44
CA SER A 59 -0.13 10.87 3.44
C SER A 59 1.35 11.29 3.53
N SER A 60 1.62 12.54 3.87
CA SER A 60 2.99 13.05 4.03
C SER A 60 3.85 12.18 4.96
N LYS A 61 3.27 11.66 6.04
CA LYS A 61 3.96 10.73 6.96
C LYS A 61 4.35 9.42 6.28
N ARG A 62 3.48 8.87 5.42
CA ARG A 62 3.76 7.64 4.69
C ARG A 62 4.77 7.87 3.56
N GLN A 63 4.70 9.02 2.90
CA GLN A 63 5.70 9.47 1.93
C GLN A 63 7.09 9.55 2.59
N ASP A 64 7.18 10.20 3.76
CA ASP A 64 8.43 10.34 4.50
C ASP A 64 9.02 8.97 4.89
N TYR A 65 8.17 8.06 5.34
CA TYR A 65 8.55 6.69 5.67
C TYR A 65 9.09 5.91 4.47
N LEU A 66 8.43 6.00 3.32
CA LEU A 66 8.86 5.32 2.08
C LEU A 66 10.20 5.87 1.58
N GLU A 67 10.37 7.20 1.58
CA GLU A 67 11.62 7.85 1.20
C GLU A 67 12.78 7.44 2.13
N ASN A 68 12.56 7.41 3.46
CA ASN A 68 13.59 6.96 4.40
C ASN A 68 13.92 5.46 4.20
N GLY A 69 12.91 4.64 3.92
CA GLY A 69 13.10 3.21 3.61
C GLY A 69 13.90 3.00 2.34
N MET A 70 13.61 3.77 1.28
CA MET A 70 14.36 3.75 0.03
C MET A 70 15.82 4.18 0.24
N CYS A 71 16.08 5.26 0.97
CA CYS A 71 17.44 5.69 1.33
C CYS A 71 18.23 4.55 1.99
N ARG A 72 17.65 3.92 3.02
CA ARG A 72 18.29 2.83 3.77
C ARG A 72 18.54 1.62 2.88
N ALA A 73 17.55 1.20 2.11
CA ALA A 73 17.67 0.07 1.22
C ALA A 73 18.81 0.28 0.21
N PHE A 74 18.87 1.46 -0.40
CA PHE A 74 19.90 1.77 -1.39
C PHE A 74 21.29 1.81 -0.76
N ALA A 75 21.45 2.52 0.34
CA ALA A 75 22.75 2.64 1.01
C ALA A 75 23.24 1.30 1.58
N CYS A 76 22.38 0.57 2.31
CA CYS A 76 22.77 -0.71 2.90
C CYS A 76 23.01 -1.81 1.86
N ALA A 77 22.33 -1.77 0.71
CA ALA A 77 22.53 -2.72 -0.38
C ALA A 77 23.59 -2.27 -1.40
N GLY A 78 24.25 -1.11 -1.21
CA GLY A 78 25.24 -0.57 -2.14
C GLY A 78 24.65 -0.17 -3.50
N VAL A 79 23.35 0.12 -3.58
CA VAL A 79 22.68 0.59 -4.80
C VAL A 79 22.90 2.09 -4.95
N SER A 80 23.39 2.51 -6.11
CA SER A 80 23.55 3.93 -6.43
C SER A 80 22.21 4.67 -6.43
N PHE A 81 22.15 5.84 -5.80
CA PHE A 81 20.97 6.72 -5.85
C PHE A 81 20.61 7.17 -7.27
N ASN A 82 21.54 7.12 -8.22
CA ASN A 82 21.25 7.43 -9.63
C ASN A 82 20.14 6.52 -10.21
N VAL A 83 19.96 5.31 -9.67
CA VAL A 83 18.87 4.41 -10.06
C VAL A 83 17.50 5.06 -9.84
N ALA A 84 17.34 5.90 -8.82
CA ALA A 84 16.09 6.62 -8.56
C ALA A 84 15.74 7.65 -9.65
N GLY A 85 16.72 8.09 -10.43
CA GLY A 85 16.53 8.98 -11.57
C GLY A 85 16.22 8.25 -12.89
N ASN A 86 16.40 6.93 -12.94
CA ASN A 86 16.15 6.14 -14.15
C ASN A 86 14.65 5.98 -14.41
N GLU A 87 14.20 6.29 -15.62
CA GLU A 87 12.77 6.28 -15.98
C GLU A 87 12.12 4.90 -15.88
N ILE A 88 12.83 3.83 -16.26
CA ILE A 88 12.32 2.46 -16.18
C ILE A 88 12.11 2.06 -14.73
N PHE A 89 13.10 2.35 -13.87
CA PHE A 89 12.98 2.09 -12.44
C PHE A 89 11.82 2.88 -11.81
N ARG A 90 11.65 4.15 -12.19
CA ARG A 90 10.56 4.98 -11.71
C ARG A 90 9.20 4.46 -12.16
N ALA A 91 9.06 4.06 -13.41
CA ALA A 91 7.82 3.46 -13.94
C ALA A 91 7.46 2.18 -13.16
N TRP A 92 8.41 1.26 -13.02
CA TRP A 92 8.22 0.03 -12.25
C TRP A 92 7.81 0.30 -10.79
N LEU A 93 8.44 1.29 -10.14
CA LEU A 93 8.12 1.63 -8.76
C LEU A 93 6.74 2.28 -8.61
N GLN A 94 6.28 3.05 -9.61
CA GLN A 94 4.92 3.58 -9.66
C GLN A 94 3.87 2.47 -9.85
N ASP A 95 4.17 1.44 -10.66
CA ASP A 95 3.30 0.28 -10.80
C ASP A 95 3.14 -0.47 -9.47
N LEU A 96 4.23 -0.58 -8.69
CA LEU A 96 4.22 -1.22 -7.37
C LEU A 96 3.55 -0.36 -6.30
N ARG A 97 3.78 0.95 -6.32
CA ARG A 97 3.21 1.89 -5.35
C ARG A 97 2.72 3.16 -6.04
N PRO A 98 1.48 3.14 -6.55
CA PRO A 98 0.86 4.31 -7.14
C PRO A 98 0.81 5.48 -6.16
N GLY A 99 1.22 6.65 -6.66
CA GLY A 99 1.18 7.91 -5.90
C GLY A 99 2.32 8.12 -4.92
N PHE A 100 3.33 7.24 -4.91
CA PHE A 100 4.60 7.53 -4.26
C PHE A 100 5.37 8.55 -5.07
N ASP A 101 5.65 9.73 -4.50
CA ASP A 101 6.51 10.69 -5.19
C ASP A 101 7.97 10.21 -5.08
N ILE A 102 8.54 9.74 -6.18
CA ILE A 102 9.85 9.09 -6.14
C ILE A 102 10.93 10.17 -6.00
N PRO A 103 11.71 10.18 -4.91
CA PRO A 103 12.70 11.20 -4.66
C PRO A 103 13.83 11.15 -5.70
N SER A 104 14.34 12.32 -6.06
CA SER A 104 15.49 12.41 -6.97
C SER A 104 16.76 11.84 -6.33
N PRO A 105 17.78 11.45 -7.13
CA PRO A 105 19.07 11.02 -6.61
C PRO A 105 19.70 12.01 -5.63
N LYS A 106 19.59 13.32 -5.94
CA LYS A 106 20.09 14.41 -5.09
C LYS A 106 19.33 14.47 -3.77
N THR A 107 18.00 14.36 -3.82
CA THR A 107 17.14 14.34 -2.62
C THR A 107 17.49 13.16 -1.70
N LEU A 108 17.71 11.97 -2.27
CA LEU A 108 18.12 10.79 -1.50
C LEU A 108 19.48 11.00 -0.82
N ALA A 109 20.44 11.56 -1.55
CA ALA A 109 21.77 11.89 -1.03
C ALA A 109 21.69 12.90 0.11
N GLU A 110 21.01 14.03 -0.06
CA GLU A 110 20.86 15.04 0.99
C GLU A 110 20.18 14.46 2.23
N ARG A 111 19.16 13.62 2.01
CA ARG A 111 18.37 13.03 3.09
C ARG A 111 19.16 12.03 3.92
N ILE A 112 20.06 11.25 3.32
CA ILE A 112 20.88 10.30 4.09
C ILE A 112 21.78 11.03 5.09
N PHE A 113 22.37 12.17 4.68
CA PHE A 113 23.23 12.99 5.51
C PHE A 113 22.42 13.75 6.57
N ASN A 114 21.35 14.43 6.15
CA ASN A 114 20.56 15.31 7.03
C ASN A 114 19.79 14.54 8.11
N LYS A 115 19.32 13.32 7.80
CA LYS A 115 18.53 12.51 8.73
C LYS A 115 19.33 11.40 9.41
N GLN A 116 20.65 11.31 9.17
CA GLN A 116 21.54 10.26 9.72
C GLN A 116 20.90 8.87 9.60
N LEU A 117 20.43 8.53 8.40
CA LEU A 117 19.60 7.33 8.20
C LEU A 117 20.41 6.03 8.18
N VAL A 118 21.74 6.14 8.09
CA VAL A 118 22.72 5.06 8.04
C VAL A 118 23.91 5.45 8.90
#